data_AF-A0A8S0YW71-F1
#
_entry.id   AF-A0A8S0YW71-F1
#
_cell.length_a   1.000
_cell.length_b   1.000
_cell.length_c   1.000
_cell.angle_alpha   90.00
_cell.angle_beta   90.00
_cell.angle_gamma   90.00
#
_symmetry.space_group_name_H-M   'P 1'
#
loop_
_entity.id
_entity.type
_entity.pdbx_description
1 polymer ?
#
loop_
_entity_poly.entity_id
_entity_poly.type
_entity_poly.pdbx_seq_one_letter_code
_entity_poly.pdbx_strand_id
1 'polypeptide(L)'
;MPPKKSNLNNASSNGSRRKRVERAQQLPEQIETRNAAQRIRTAESRAQESQEQRDERLQQNITRTRAARERNIATVRVLDRQRQRISRSLTRASFVRLAFEYAPDINYSAHSKIAIGGMDKVCQYCQALKFRNEAAGMCCASGKVVLSPLPAPPEPLLSLLTRNSDDSKLFLRKIRKFNSCFQMTSFGATKICDRASDGRNFETTFKIQGQVYHKIGSLMPMPDNNPKFLQIYFMGDCEERVTTRCLYNFIEQAEERAIVILLEFFLEDHNQLIQLIKRVSPRLQNDNYQIVIKADKVPLGEHAGRFNAPTVDEVAVIMVGDPVDKRSIKITRRDNTVSTISDLHRSYDALQYPLIFWQGQDEYHLNIKQYDPNTGDYRNNKVSSMNYYAHRIMVRQHQDNYILRYRQLYHQYIVDMYAKVESERLRFLRFNQAKLRSEEYIHLRDAVAGNIDGNLNPNDIAEQKIIYDRIMLAVAAEQGGFFFLDAPGGTGKTFLISLILAKIRSQQKIALAVASSGIAATLLDGGRTAHSTFKLPLDVHNKPDAICNIKKNSGIAAVLRKSSIMNKDENVDVGIQIHWIEI
;
A
#
# COMPACT_ATOMS: atom_id res chain seq x y z
N MET A 1 35.89 23.32 49.51
CA MET A 1 35.62 24.19 48.32
C MET A 1 35.57 23.31 47.08
N PRO A 2 34.52 23.37 46.24
CA PRO A 2 34.37 22.52 45.07
C PRO A 2 35.15 23.10 43.86
N PRO A 3 35.57 22.28 42.89
CA PRO A 3 36.04 22.81 41.61
C PRO A 3 34.84 23.22 40.74
N LYS A 4 34.95 24.43 40.19
CA LYS A 4 33.97 25.12 39.33
C LYS A 4 33.64 24.31 38.07
N LYS A 5 32.35 24.21 37.73
CA LYS A 5 31.87 23.78 36.41
C LYS A 5 32.23 24.83 35.35
N SER A 6 33.05 24.49 34.36
CA SER A 6 33.24 25.30 33.16
C SER A 6 32.14 25.01 32.13
N ASN A 7 31.19 25.94 32.01
CA ASN A 7 30.16 26.01 30.97
C ASN A 7 30.76 26.48 29.63
N LEU A 8 31.50 25.63 28.94
CA LEU A 8 31.95 25.88 27.56
C LEU A 8 31.59 24.65 26.74
N ASN A 9 30.46 24.69 26.00
CA ASN A 9 30.23 23.96 24.74
C ASN A 9 28.77 23.94 24.21
N ASN A 10 27.76 24.50 24.91
CA ASN A 10 26.37 24.43 24.44
C ASN A 10 25.89 25.57 23.52
N ALA A 11 26.61 26.70 23.41
CA ALA A 11 26.17 27.84 22.60
C ALA A 11 26.47 27.69 21.10
N SER A 12 27.50 26.93 20.71
CA SER A 12 27.93 26.83 19.29
C SER A 12 27.05 25.91 18.43
N SER A 13 26.33 24.95 19.03
CA SER A 13 25.56 23.95 18.29
C SER A 13 24.20 24.50 17.78
N ASN A 14 23.56 25.40 18.54
CA ASN A 14 22.28 26.01 18.16
C ASN A 14 22.42 27.02 17.02
N GLY A 15 23.46 27.85 17.02
CA GLY A 15 23.72 28.80 15.92
C GLY A 15 24.03 28.09 14.59
N SER A 16 24.76 26.97 14.67
CA SER A 16 25.11 26.13 13.52
C SER A 16 23.89 25.48 12.87
N ARG A 17 22.92 25.05 13.69
CA ARG A 17 21.68 24.42 13.24
C ARG A 17 20.73 25.44 12.59
N ARG A 18 20.60 26.64 13.17
CA ARG A 18 19.79 27.73 12.63
C ARG A 18 20.26 28.19 11.24
N LYS A 19 21.58 28.40 11.08
CA LYS A 19 22.19 28.72 9.78
C LYS A 19 22.05 27.60 8.73
N ARG A 20 21.83 26.35 9.12
CA ARG A 20 21.63 25.23 8.18
C ARG A 20 20.19 25.19 7.65
N VAL A 21 19.22 25.53 8.50
CA VAL A 21 17.81 25.66 8.13
C VAL A 21 17.60 26.86 7.21
N GLU A 22 18.19 28.02 7.53
CA GLU A 22 18.15 29.21 6.67
C GLU A 22 18.79 28.94 5.29
N ARG A 23 19.88 28.16 5.25
CA ARG A 23 20.55 27.75 3.99
C ARG A 23 19.71 26.82 3.12
N ALA A 24 18.80 26.04 3.69
CA ALA A 24 17.94 25.12 2.95
C ALA A 24 16.75 25.82 2.27
N GLN A 25 16.49 27.09 2.62
CA GLN A 25 15.36 27.88 2.12
C GLN A 25 15.79 28.95 1.09
N GLN A 26 17.06 28.98 0.67
CA GLN A 26 17.60 29.99 -0.25
C GLN A 26 17.26 29.68 -1.72
N LEU A 27 16.92 30.73 -2.47
CA LEU A 27 16.73 30.67 -3.93
C LEU A 27 18.07 30.48 -4.67
N PRO A 28 18.09 29.91 -5.89
CA PRO A 28 19.32 29.62 -6.64
C PRO A 28 20.28 30.82 -6.80
N GLU A 29 19.76 32.01 -7.10
CA GLU A 29 20.57 33.24 -7.23
C GLU A 29 21.24 33.67 -5.92
N GLN A 30 20.57 33.47 -4.78
CA GLN A 30 21.10 33.75 -3.45
C GLN A 30 22.20 32.75 -3.06
N ILE A 31 22.09 31.51 -3.53
CA ILE A 31 23.14 30.49 -3.36
C ILE A 31 24.37 30.88 -4.18
N GLU A 32 24.18 31.37 -5.39
CA GLU A 32 25.27 31.73 -6.30
C GLU A 32 26.06 32.96 -5.82
N THR A 33 25.37 34.02 -5.41
CA THR A 33 25.99 35.21 -4.79
C THR A 33 26.71 34.87 -3.48
N ARG A 34 26.14 34.01 -2.62
CA ARG A 34 26.82 33.53 -1.41
C ARG A 34 28.07 32.72 -1.74
N ASN A 35 28.00 31.83 -2.74
CA ASN A 35 29.14 31.04 -3.18
C ASN A 35 30.22 31.93 -3.82
N ALA A 36 29.85 32.98 -4.55
CA ALA A 36 30.77 34.00 -5.05
C ALA A 36 31.47 34.76 -3.91
N ALA A 37 30.72 35.26 -2.93
CA ALA A 37 31.27 35.93 -1.74
C ALA A 37 32.14 35.00 -0.88
N GLN A 38 31.83 33.70 -0.84
CA GLN A 38 32.67 32.71 -0.17
C GLN A 38 33.96 32.44 -0.94
N ARG A 39 33.90 32.38 -2.29
CA ARG A 39 35.08 32.23 -3.15
C ARG A 39 36.04 33.40 -2.96
N ILE A 40 35.53 34.63 -2.93
CA ILE A 40 36.33 35.85 -2.71
C ILE A 40 37.00 35.81 -1.33
N ARG A 41 36.25 35.60 -0.25
CA ARG A 41 36.82 35.50 1.12
C ARG A 41 37.86 34.39 1.25
N THR A 42 37.64 33.26 0.59
CA THR A 42 38.59 32.15 0.60
C THR A 42 39.85 32.51 -0.21
N ALA A 43 39.73 33.28 -1.29
CA ALA A 43 40.86 33.75 -2.08
C ALA A 43 41.69 34.80 -1.32
N GLU A 44 41.04 35.74 -0.63
CA GLU A 44 41.69 36.74 0.22
C GLU A 44 42.44 36.07 1.40
N SER A 45 41.79 35.11 2.06
CA SER A 45 42.44 34.32 3.13
C SER A 45 43.65 33.54 2.60
N ARG A 46 43.58 33.00 1.37
CA ARG A 46 44.72 32.30 0.73
C ARG A 46 45.86 33.24 0.35
N ALA A 47 45.58 34.50 0.08
CA ALA A 47 46.60 35.51 -0.23
C ALA A 47 47.37 35.96 1.01
N GLN A 48 46.78 35.80 2.21
CA GLN A 48 47.38 36.14 3.50
C GLN A 48 47.97 34.92 4.25
N GLU A 49 47.89 33.71 3.69
CA GLU A 49 48.45 32.48 4.28
C GLU A 49 49.98 32.52 4.32
N SER A 50 50.59 32.15 5.46
CA SER A 50 52.04 31.89 5.52
C SER A 50 52.40 30.59 4.80
N GLN A 51 53.68 30.42 4.47
CA GLN A 51 54.16 29.23 3.73
C GLN A 51 53.85 27.92 4.48
N GLU A 52 54.03 27.88 5.80
CA GLU A 52 53.70 26.70 6.63
C GLU A 52 52.20 26.37 6.64
N GLN A 53 51.34 27.39 6.78
CA GLN A 53 49.89 27.20 6.75
C GLN A 53 49.39 26.69 5.39
N ARG A 54 50.04 27.16 4.31
CA ARG A 54 49.76 26.70 2.95
C ARG A 54 50.14 25.22 2.78
N ASP A 55 51.29 24.80 3.30
CA ASP A 55 51.79 23.43 3.20
C ASP A 55 50.95 22.45 4.03
N GLU A 56 50.56 22.80 5.25
CA GLU A 56 49.62 22.00 6.08
C GLU A 56 48.27 21.80 5.37
N ARG A 57 47.71 22.87 4.79
CA ARG A 57 46.43 22.79 4.05
C ARG A 57 46.56 21.89 2.82
N LEU A 58 47.67 21.99 2.09
CA LEU A 58 47.96 21.13 0.94
C LEU A 58 48.05 19.65 1.37
N GLN A 59 48.76 19.35 2.46
CA GLN A 59 48.82 18.00 3.01
C GLN A 59 47.45 17.47 3.46
N GLN A 60 46.65 18.27 4.15
CA GLN A 60 45.29 17.89 4.54
C GLN A 60 44.38 17.64 3.34
N ASN A 61 44.50 18.46 2.28
CA ASN A 61 43.76 18.26 1.04
C ASN A 61 44.19 16.97 0.34
N ILE A 62 45.49 16.69 0.23
CA ILE A 62 46.02 15.45 -0.36
C ILE A 62 45.47 14.24 0.39
N THR A 63 45.51 14.25 1.72
CA THR A 63 45.00 13.16 2.57
C THR A 63 43.49 12.97 2.39
N ARG A 64 42.70 14.05 2.34
CA ARG A 64 41.25 13.97 2.09
C ARG A 64 40.94 13.43 0.70
N THR A 65 41.66 13.86 -0.34
CA THR A 65 41.47 13.38 -1.71
C THR A 65 41.86 11.91 -1.84
N ARG A 66 42.95 11.46 -1.18
CA ARG A 66 43.32 10.04 -1.11
C ARG A 66 42.24 9.20 -0.43
N ALA A 67 41.78 9.60 0.75
CA ALA A 67 40.72 8.90 1.47
C ALA A 67 39.38 8.84 0.68
N ALA A 68 39.05 9.89 -0.08
CA ALA A 68 37.88 9.89 -0.95
C ALA A 68 38.04 8.93 -2.14
N ARG A 69 39.22 8.89 -2.77
CA ARG A 69 39.53 7.94 -3.85
C ARG A 69 39.50 6.50 -3.38
N GLU A 70 40.04 6.20 -2.20
CA GLU A 70 40.01 4.85 -1.61
C GLU A 70 38.58 4.38 -1.34
N ARG A 71 37.71 5.25 -0.82
CA ARG A 71 36.28 4.94 -0.64
C ARG A 71 35.60 4.64 -1.98
N ASN A 72 35.88 5.43 -3.02
CA ASN A 72 35.33 5.20 -4.35
C ASN A 72 35.84 3.89 -4.98
N ILE A 73 37.11 3.54 -4.79
CA ILE A 73 37.66 2.26 -5.27
C ILE A 73 37.04 1.09 -4.50
N ALA A 74 36.83 1.23 -3.19
CA ALA A 74 36.19 0.21 -2.37
C ALA A 74 34.74 -0.04 -2.80
N THR A 75 33.96 1.01 -3.08
CA THR A 75 32.58 0.87 -3.57
C THR A 75 32.53 0.19 -4.94
N VAL A 76 33.40 0.58 -5.88
CA VAL A 76 33.50 -0.07 -7.20
C VAL A 76 33.83 -1.56 -7.06
N ARG A 77 34.78 -1.93 -6.19
CA ARG A 77 35.14 -3.33 -5.94
C ARG A 77 33.99 -4.15 -5.36
N VAL A 78 33.17 -3.58 -4.49
CA VAL A 78 31.98 -4.25 -3.93
C VAL A 78 30.94 -4.51 -5.02
N LEU A 79 30.69 -3.51 -5.87
CA LEU A 79 29.76 -3.64 -7.00
C LEU A 79 30.21 -4.70 -8.01
N ASP A 80 31.50 -4.77 -8.31
CA ASP A 80 32.04 -5.80 -9.22
C ASP A 80 31.95 -7.21 -8.63
N ARG A 81 32.17 -7.39 -7.31
CA ARG A 81 31.95 -8.68 -6.66
C ARG A 81 30.49 -9.10 -6.70
N GLN A 82 29.55 -8.17 -6.53
CA GLN A 82 28.13 -8.44 -6.69
C GLN A 82 27.80 -8.86 -8.12
N ARG A 83 28.32 -8.15 -9.14
CA ARG A 83 28.12 -8.51 -10.55
C ARG A 83 28.63 -9.90 -10.89
N GLN A 84 29.83 -10.25 -10.42
CA GLN A 84 30.39 -11.60 -10.61
C GLN A 84 29.56 -12.70 -9.91
N ARG A 85 28.99 -12.42 -8.73
CA ARG A 85 28.10 -13.36 -8.04
C ARG A 85 26.82 -13.63 -8.82
N ILE A 86 26.19 -12.59 -9.38
CA ILE A 86 24.96 -12.72 -10.17
C ILE A 86 25.23 -13.43 -11.51
N SER A 87 26.34 -13.11 -12.18
CA SER A 87 26.76 -13.83 -13.39
C SER A 87 26.98 -15.33 -13.14
N ARG A 88 27.56 -15.68 -11.98
CA ARG A 88 27.72 -17.09 -11.55
C ARG A 88 26.42 -17.76 -11.11
N SER A 89 25.44 -17.02 -10.59
CA SER A 89 24.14 -17.61 -10.23
C SER A 89 23.31 -17.96 -11.47
N LEU A 90 23.42 -17.19 -12.56
CA LEU A 90 22.75 -17.50 -13.83
C LEU A 90 23.30 -18.73 -14.57
N THR A 91 24.54 -19.12 -14.27
CA THR A 91 25.16 -20.35 -14.79
C THR A 91 24.84 -21.60 -13.97
N ARG A 92 24.17 -21.46 -12.81
CA ARG A 92 23.74 -22.60 -11.98
C ARG A 92 22.53 -23.34 -12.57
N ALA A 93 22.32 -24.57 -12.08
CA ALA A 93 21.23 -25.44 -12.48
C ALA A 93 19.86 -25.06 -11.86
N SER A 94 19.83 -24.25 -10.79
CA SER A 94 18.60 -23.87 -10.09
C SER A 94 18.36 -22.37 -10.15
N PHE A 95 17.19 -21.97 -10.66
CA PHE A 95 16.75 -20.57 -10.77
C PHE A 95 15.89 -20.10 -9.59
N VAL A 96 15.83 -20.89 -8.52
CA VAL A 96 15.01 -20.59 -7.34
C VAL A 96 15.49 -19.28 -6.69
N ARG A 97 14.57 -18.31 -6.53
CA ARG A 97 14.78 -16.98 -5.93
C ARG A 97 15.66 -15.98 -6.71
N LEU A 98 16.14 -16.30 -7.91
CA LEU A 98 16.91 -15.34 -8.76
C LEU A 98 16.15 -14.05 -9.08
N ALA A 99 14.81 -14.09 -9.09
CA ALA A 99 13.98 -12.90 -9.29
C ALA A 99 14.18 -11.81 -8.22
N PHE A 100 14.62 -12.18 -7.00
CA PHE A 100 14.94 -11.24 -5.93
C PHE A 100 16.36 -10.64 -6.06
N GLU A 101 17.19 -11.20 -6.95
CA GLU A 101 18.55 -10.74 -7.27
C GLU A 101 18.60 -10.17 -8.69
N TYR A 102 17.65 -9.29 -9.03
CA TYR A 102 17.59 -8.66 -10.35
C TYR A 102 18.83 -7.80 -10.63
N ALA A 103 19.50 -8.06 -11.76
CA ALA A 103 20.59 -7.24 -12.28
C ALA A 103 20.19 -6.57 -13.60
N PRO A 104 20.07 -5.24 -13.66
CA PRO A 104 19.56 -4.54 -14.85
C PRO A 104 20.45 -4.68 -16.09
N ASP A 105 21.74 -4.96 -15.92
CA ASP A 105 22.71 -5.08 -17.01
C ASP A 105 22.60 -6.43 -17.76
N ILE A 106 21.78 -7.36 -17.25
CA ILE A 106 21.67 -8.71 -17.80
C ILE A 106 20.47 -8.77 -18.74
N ASN A 107 20.73 -9.23 -19.97
CA ASN A 107 19.67 -9.47 -20.93
C ASN A 107 18.94 -10.79 -20.65
N TYR A 108 18.03 -10.78 -19.67
CA TYR A 108 17.20 -11.93 -19.31
C TYR A 108 16.35 -12.45 -20.47
N SER A 109 15.95 -11.59 -21.41
CA SER A 109 15.10 -11.98 -22.55
C SER A 109 15.81 -12.92 -23.54
N ALA A 110 17.13 -12.84 -23.63
CA ALA A 110 17.94 -13.70 -24.49
C ALA A 110 18.35 -15.02 -23.82
N HIS A 111 18.03 -15.21 -22.55
CA HIS A 111 18.50 -16.36 -21.78
C HIS A 111 17.62 -17.60 -22.02
N SER A 112 18.21 -18.67 -22.57
CA SER A 112 17.49 -19.88 -23.00
C SER A 112 16.66 -20.58 -21.91
N LYS A 113 17.09 -20.49 -20.64
CA LYS A 113 16.37 -21.07 -19.50
C LYS A 113 15.31 -20.13 -18.86
N ILE A 114 15.23 -18.87 -19.28
CA ILE A 114 14.29 -17.86 -18.76
C ILE A 114 13.28 -17.54 -19.87
N ALA A 115 12.64 -18.59 -20.39
CA ALA A 115 11.57 -18.47 -21.37
C ALA A 115 10.23 -18.63 -20.66
N ILE A 116 9.48 -17.54 -20.51
CA ILE A 116 8.12 -17.55 -19.93
C ILE A 116 7.13 -18.25 -20.89
N GLY A 117 7.43 -18.27 -22.19
CA GLY A 117 6.57 -18.80 -23.24
C GLY A 117 5.47 -17.83 -23.66
N GLY A 118 4.60 -18.27 -24.57
CA GLY A 118 3.40 -17.53 -24.95
C GLY A 118 2.31 -17.62 -23.89
N MET A 119 1.35 -16.70 -23.94
CA MET A 119 0.11 -16.76 -23.15
C MET A 119 -0.96 -17.53 -23.95
N ASP A 120 -0.68 -18.80 -24.21
CA ASP A 120 -1.43 -19.67 -25.13
C ASP A 120 -2.36 -20.67 -24.42
N LYS A 121 -2.19 -20.87 -23.11
CA LYS A 121 -3.00 -21.80 -22.33
C LYS A 121 -4.36 -21.21 -22.03
N VAL A 122 -5.42 -21.78 -22.63
CA VAL A 122 -6.80 -21.31 -22.44
C VAL A 122 -7.43 -21.96 -21.22
N CYS A 123 -8.09 -21.16 -20.37
CA CYS A 123 -8.87 -21.66 -19.25
C CYS A 123 -10.20 -22.27 -19.70
N GLN A 124 -10.45 -23.53 -19.36
CA GLN A 124 -11.67 -24.26 -19.71
C GLN A 124 -12.99 -23.63 -19.20
N TYR A 125 -12.94 -22.85 -18.11
CA TYR A 125 -14.16 -22.29 -17.49
C TYR A 125 -14.50 -20.88 -17.95
N CYS A 126 -13.50 -20.04 -18.24
CA CYS A 126 -13.71 -18.61 -18.49
C CYS A 126 -12.95 -18.08 -19.70
N GLN A 127 -12.31 -18.94 -20.49
CA GLN A 127 -11.57 -18.62 -21.71
C GLN A 127 -10.42 -17.62 -21.52
N ALA A 128 -9.98 -17.42 -20.28
CA ALA A 128 -8.82 -16.60 -19.98
C ALA A 128 -7.53 -17.25 -20.51
N LEU A 129 -6.69 -16.44 -21.14
CA LEU A 129 -5.36 -16.81 -21.59
C LEU A 129 -4.40 -16.81 -20.39
N LYS A 130 -3.52 -17.81 -20.33
CA LYS A 130 -2.57 -18.03 -19.24
C LYS A 130 -1.20 -18.44 -19.77
N PHE A 131 -0.18 -18.24 -18.95
CA PHE A 131 1.11 -18.87 -19.17
C PHE A 131 1.11 -20.32 -18.65
N ARG A 132 1.96 -21.17 -19.23
CA ARG A 132 1.97 -22.63 -19.00
C ARG A 132 2.00 -23.04 -17.52
N ASN A 133 2.80 -22.33 -16.72
CA ASN A 133 3.08 -22.62 -15.32
C ASN A 133 2.20 -21.86 -14.31
N GLU A 134 1.21 -21.09 -14.78
CA GLU A 134 0.28 -20.40 -13.89
C GLU A 134 -0.72 -21.36 -13.25
N ALA A 135 -1.12 -21.05 -12.02
CA ALA A 135 -2.09 -21.85 -11.28
C ALA A 135 -3.45 -21.93 -12.01
N ALA A 136 -4.05 -23.11 -12.01
CA ALA A 136 -5.36 -23.35 -12.64
C ALA A 136 -6.45 -22.40 -12.10
N GLY A 137 -6.38 -22.05 -10.81
CA GLY A 137 -7.33 -21.16 -10.15
C GLY A 137 -7.11 -19.65 -10.39
N MET A 138 -6.02 -19.21 -11.01
CA MET A 138 -5.62 -17.78 -11.04
C MET A 138 -6.68 -16.84 -11.63
N CYS A 139 -7.39 -17.25 -12.68
CA CYS A 139 -8.33 -16.37 -13.41
C CYS A 139 -9.77 -16.37 -12.88
N CYS A 140 -10.26 -17.49 -12.36
CA CYS A 140 -11.67 -17.67 -12.03
C CYS A 140 -11.89 -18.65 -10.86
N ALA A 141 -10.83 -18.92 -10.08
CA ALA A 141 -10.83 -19.89 -8.99
C ALA A 141 -11.41 -21.28 -9.39
N SER A 142 -11.02 -21.78 -10.56
CA SER A 142 -11.49 -23.06 -11.14
C SER A 142 -13.00 -23.09 -11.37
N GLY A 143 -13.51 -22.12 -12.13
CA GLY A 143 -14.94 -21.99 -12.48
C GLY A 143 -15.83 -21.36 -11.40
N LYS A 144 -15.27 -21.01 -10.23
CA LYS A 144 -16.06 -20.47 -9.11
C LYS A 144 -16.45 -19.00 -9.25
N VAL A 145 -15.83 -18.29 -10.18
CA VAL A 145 -16.12 -16.87 -10.44
C VAL A 145 -16.72 -16.74 -11.82
N VAL A 146 -17.96 -16.28 -11.86
CA VAL A 146 -18.71 -15.96 -13.09
C VAL A 146 -19.16 -14.51 -12.95
N LEU A 147 -18.64 -13.63 -13.81
CA LEU A 147 -18.97 -12.20 -13.85
C LEU A 147 -19.46 -11.84 -15.24
N SER A 148 -20.32 -10.81 -15.34
CA SER A 148 -20.73 -10.30 -16.64
C SER A 148 -19.56 -9.74 -17.44
N PRO A 149 -19.55 -9.93 -18.77
CA PRO A 149 -18.56 -9.33 -19.65
C PRO A 149 -18.49 -7.80 -19.50
N LEU A 150 -17.32 -7.24 -19.77
CA LEU A 150 -17.10 -5.80 -19.80
C LEU A 150 -17.60 -5.25 -21.15
N PRO A 151 -18.61 -4.36 -21.18
CA PRO A 151 -19.07 -3.78 -22.43
C PRO A 151 -18.02 -2.83 -22.99
N ALA A 152 -17.73 -2.92 -24.29
CA ALA A 152 -16.81 -1.97 -24.92
C ALA A 152 -17.35 -0.53 -24.80
N PRO A 153 -16.49 0.46 -24.51
CA PRO A 153 -16.94 1.85 -24.45
C PRO A 153 -17.44 2.30 -25.84
N PRO A 154 -18.54 3.07 -25.91
CA PRO A 154 -18.99 3.68 -27.15
C PRO A 154 -18.10 4.86 -27.55
N GLU A 155 -18.32 5.38 -28.76
CA GLU A 155 -17.70 6.64 -29.18
C GLU A 155 -18.24 7.82 -28.35
N PRO A 156 -17.41 8.84 -28.09
CA PRO A 156 -16.05 9.05 -28.60
C PRO A 156 -14.92 8.43 -27.73
N LEU A 157 -15.27 7.80 -26.61
CA LEU A 157 -14.27 7.24 -25.68
C LEU A 157 -13.47 6.09 -26.31
N LEU A 158 -14.11 5.28 -27.17
CA LEU A 158 -13.44 4.23 -27.92
C LEU A 158 -12.28 4.76 -28.76
N SER A 159 -12.52 5.75 -29.62
CA SER A 159 -11.49 6.34 -30.46
C SER A 159 -10.34 6.95 -29.64
N LEU A 160 -10.65 7.59 -28.51
CA LEU A 160 -9.63 8.12 -27.60
C LEU A 160 -8.69 7.05 -27.02
N LEU A 161 -9.14 5.80 -26.90
CA LEU A 161 -8.33 4.68 -26.38
C LEU A 161 -7.47 3.97 -27.45
N THR A 162 -7.67 4.27 -28.74
CA THR A 162 -7.01 3.52 -29.84
C THR A 162 -5.63 4.04 -30.25
N ARG A 163 -5.22 5.24 -29.81
CA ARG A 163 -3.93 5.90 -30.16
C ARG A 163 -3.77 6.23 -31.66
N ASN A 164 -4.87 6.32 -32.40
CA ASN A 164 -4.84 6.55 -33.85
C ASN A 164 -4.83 8.04 -34.24
N SER A 165 -5.32 8.93 -33.38
CA SER A 165 -5.35 10.39 -33.59
C SER A 165 -4.43 11.14 -32.63
N ASP A 166 -4.14 12.41 -32.91
CA ASP A 166 -3.37 13.25 -31.98
C ASP A 166 -4.11 13.49 -30.66
N ASP A 167 -5.44 13.64 -30.70
CA ASP A 167 -6.29 13.69 -29.51
C ASP A 167 -6.18 12.42 -28.67
N SER A 168 -6.20 11.24 -29.29
CA SER A 168 -6.05 9.97 -28.56
C SER A 168 -4.66 9.83 -27.92
N LYS A 169 -3.60 10.32 -28.60
CA LYS A 169 -2.24 10.36 -28.03
C LYS A 169 -2.17 11.33 -26.85
N LEU A 170 -2.77 12.51 -26.97
CA LEU A 170 -2.85 13.51 -25.90
C LEU A 170 -3.62 12.98 -24.70
N PHE A 171 -4.81 12.41 -24.95
CA PHE A 171 -5.66 11.77 -23.95
C PHE A 171 -4.91 10.70 -23.17
N LEU A 172 -4.35 9.70 -23.87
CA LEU A 172 -3.62 8.59 -23.23
C LEU A 172 -2.38 9.05 -22.46
N ARG A 173 -1.69 10.11 -22.92
CA ARG A 173 -0.53 10.69 -22.23
C ARG A 173 -0.91 11.37 -20.92
N LYS A 174 -2.07 12.02 -20.85
CA LYS A 174 -2.53 12.80 -19.69
C LYS A 174 -3.78 12.19 -19.02
N ILE A 175 -4.05 10.91 -19.25
CA ILE A 175 -5.31 10.24 -18.86
C ILE A 175 -5.65 10.33 -17.37
N ARG A 176 -4.65 10.39 -16.47
CA ARG A 176 -4.88 10.62 -15.04
C ARG A 176 -5.47 12.01 -14.76
N LYS A 177 -5.01 13.05 -15.46
CA LYS A 177 -5.58 14.41 -15.36
C LYS A 177 -7.01 14.44 -15.87
N PHE A 178 -7.27 13.79 -17.01
CA PHE A 178 -8.63 13.68 -17.54
C PHE A 178 -9.56 12.93 -16.59
N ASN A 179 -9.14 11.79 -16.02
CA ASN A 179 -9.94 11.11 -15.00
C ASN A 179 -10.17 11.98 -13.76
N SER A 180 -9.16 12.73 -13.33
CA SER A 180 -9.25 13.66 -12.19
C SER A 180 -10.24 14.80 -12.42
N CYS A 181 -10.55 15.15 -13.67
CA CYS A 181 -11.62 16.10 -14.00
C CYS A 181 -13.01 15.55 -13.65
N PHE A 182 -13.20 14.24 -13.71
CA PHE A 182 -14.52 13.61 -13.57
C PHE A 182 -14.67 12.79 -12.29
N GLN A 183 -13.60 12.46 -11.58
CA GLN A 183 -13.69 11.72 -10.32
C GLN A 183 -14.63 12.42 -9.31
N MET A 184 -15.55 11.67 -8.71
CA MET A 184 -16.52 12.19 -7.75
C MET A 184 -15.97 12.18 -6.32
N THR A 185 -14.86 11.47 -6.11
CA THR A 185 -14.21 11.28 -4.83
C THR A 185 -12.78 11.77 -4.87
N SER A 186 -12.32 12.28 -3.73
CA SER A 186 -10.91 12.55 -3.54
C SER A 186 -10.17 11.26 -3.21
N PHE A 187 -9.03 11.06 -3.88
CA PHE A 187 -8.10 9.98 -3.60
C PHE A 187 -7.06 10.43 -2.58
N GLY A 188 -6.90 9.70 -1.48
CA GLY A 188 -5.87 9.98 -0.50
C GLY A 188 -5.13 8.72 -0.05
N ALA A 189 -3.86 8.89 0.27
CA ALA A 189 -3.06 7.90 0.99
C ALA A 189 -2.27 8.62 2.10
N THR A 190 -1.85 7.90 3.15
CA THR A 190 -1.04 8.48 4.24
C THR A 190 0.21 9.21 3.72
N LYS A 191 0.82 8.68 2.64
CA LYS A 191 1.77 9.39 1.78
C LYS A 191 1.56 8.94 0.34
N ILE A 192 1.28 9.89 -0.54
CA ILE A 192 1.45 9.68 -1.98
C ILE A 192 2.90 10.04 -2.27
N CYS A 193 3.69 9.11 -2.80
CA CYS A 193 5.11 9.33 -3.06
C CYS A 193 5.27 10.15 -4.35
N ASP A 194 4.91 11.42 -4.30
CA ASP A 194 5.19 12.36 -5.38
C ASP A 194 6.40 13.24 -5.01
N ARG A 195 7.43 13.16 -5.87
CA ARG A 195 8.64 14.00 -5.97
C ARG A 195 9.81 13.73 -5.02
N ALA A 196 10.95 13.49 -5.65
CA ALA A 196 12.17 14.24 -5.35
C ALA A 196 12.09 15.62 -6.05
N SER A 197 12.54 16.66 -5.37
CA SER A 197 12.51 18.07 -5.77
C SER A 197 13.41 18.45 -6.97
N ASP A 198 14.08 17.48 -7.59
CA ASP A 198 15.28 17.72 -8.41
C ASP A 198 15.05 17.68 -9.94
N GLY A 199 13.80 17.78 -10.41
CA GLY A 199 13.51 18.03 -11.83
C GLY A 199 13.88 16.90 -12.82
N ARG A 200 14.40 15.75 -12.37
CA ARG A 200 14.64 14.57 -13.22
C ARG A 200 13.35 13.76 -13.38
N ASN A 201 12.49 14.20 -14.29
CA ASN A 201 11.19 13.58 -14.60
C ASN A 201 11.33 12.31 -15.45
N PHE A 202 11.67 11.16 -14.84
CA PHE A 202 11.63 9.86 -15.51
C PHE A 202 10.98 8.73 -14.68
N GLU A 203 10.15 9.05 -13.68
CA GLU A 203 9.49 8.00 -12.89
C GLU A 203 8.02 7.82 -13.33
N THR A 204 7.76 6.73 -14.08
CA THR A 204 6.42 6.37 -14.60
C THR A 204 5.58 5.57 -13.59
N THR A 205 6.12 5.31 -12.40
CA THR A 205 5.60 4.36 -11.41
C THR A 205 4.69 5.06 -10.40
N PHE A 206 3.47 4.54 -10.19
CA PHE A 206 2.57 5.05 -9.14
C PHE A 206 2.87 4.35 -7.81
N LYS A 207 3.15 5.11 -6.76
CA LYS A 207 3.57 4.59 -5.45
C LYS A 207 2.77 5.25 -4.32
N ILE A 208 2.17 4.42 -3.48
CA ILE A 208 1.44 4.84 -2.27
C ILE A 208 2.11 4.23 -1.04
N GLN A 209 2.06 4.94 0.09
CA GLN A 209 2.49 4.43 1.37
C GLN A 209 1.41 4.72 2.43
N GLY A 210 1.11 3.70 3.22
CA GLY A 210 0.10 3.75 4.28
C GLY A 210 -1.31 3.41 3.79
N GLN A 211 -2.31 3.93 4.48
CA GLN A 211 -3.71 3.59 4.23
C GLN A 211 -4.29 4.43 3.09
N VAL A 212 -4.93 3.76 2.13
CA VAL A 212 -5.72 4.41 1.06
C VAL A 212 -7.13 4.70 1.57
N TYR A 213 -7.65 5.87 1.22
CA TYR A 213 -9.03 6.24 1.50
C TYR A 213 -9.59 7.08 0.35
N HIS A 214 -10.85 6.82 -0.01
CA HIS A 214 -11.62 7.68 -0.89
C HIS A 214 -12.58 8.50 -0.05
N LYS A 215 -12.58 9.80 -0.28
CA LYS A 215 -13.30 10.77 0.52
C LYS A 215 -14.29 11.55 -0.33
N ILE A 216 -15.51 11.66 0.16
CA ILE A 216 -16.61 12.37 -0.50
C ILE A 216 -17.12 13.48 0.41
N GLY A 217 -17.27 14.67 -0.16
CA GLY A 217 -17.78 15.86 0.53
C GLY A 217 -19.27 16.07 0.29
N SER A 218 -19.78 17.20 0.78
CA SER A 218 -21.15 17.67 0.52
C SER A 218 -21.41 17.91 -0.97
N LEU A 219 -22.69 17.94 -1.36
CA LEU A 219 -23.13 18.18 -2.74
C LEU A 219 -22.84 19.60 -3.22
N MET A 220 -22.97 20.57 -2.34
CA MET A 220 -22.68 21.98 -2.62
C MET A 220 -21.38 22.40 -1.92
N PRO A 221 -20.60 23.29 -2.55
CA PRO A 221 -19.48 23.93 -1.87
C PRO A 221 -19.99 24.80 -0.71
N MET A 222 -19.11 24.99 0.28
CA MET A 222 -19.33 26.01 1.30
C MET A 222 -19.25 27.41 0.67
N PRO A 223 -19.88 28.43 1.30
CA PRO A 223 -19.67 29.82 0.92
C PRO A 223 -18.16 30.11 0.80
N ASP A 224 -17.76 30.80 -0.27
CA ASP A 224 -16.39 31.21 -0.57
C ASP A 224 -15.40 30.09 -0.99
N ASN A 225 -15.84 28.83 -1.04
CA ASN A 225 -15.00 27.72 -1.51
C ASN A 225 -15.29 27.37 -2.97
N ASN A 226 -14.23 27.13 -3.74
CA ASN A 226 -14.36 26.59 -5.08
C ASN A 226 -14.87 25.14 -5.03
N PRO A 227 -15.91 24.78 -5.82
CA PRO A 227 -16.42 23.42 -5.93
C PRO A 227 -15.38 22.41 -6.45
N LYS A 228 -15.42 21.20 -5.88
CA LYS A 228 -14.47 20.11 -6.17
C LYS A 228 -15.16 18.76 -6.27
N PHE A 229 -14.60 17.86 -7.07
CA PHE A 229 -15.04 16.46 -7.22
C PHE A 229 -16.55 16.38 -7.55
N LEU A 230 -17.32 15.63 -6.76
CA LEU A 230 -18.76 15.49 -6.91
C LEU A 230 -19.50 16.84 -7.04
N GLN A 231 -19.05 17.90 -6.34
CA GLN A 231 -19.72 19.20 -6.34
C GLN A 231 -19.81 19.82 -7.73
N ILE A 232 -18.82 19.54 -8.59
CA ILE A 232 -18.76 20.11 -9.93
C ILE A 232 -19.95 19.67 -10.77
N TYR A 233 -20.49 18.46 -10.54
CA TYR A 233 -21.66 17.96 -11.26
C TYR A 233 -22.96 18.72 -10.98
N PHE A 234 -22.99 19.55 -9.93
CA PHE A 234 -24.17 20.32 -9.51
C PHE A 234 -24.07 21.81 -9.81
N MET A 235 -22.98 22.26 -10.44
CA MET A 235 -22.81 23.66 -10.82
C MET A 235 -23.47 23.95 -12.17
N GLY A 236 -23.81 25.23 -12.36
CA GLY A 236 -24.62 25.84 -13.42
C GLY A 236 -24.70 25.07 -14.73
N ASP A 237 -24.18 25.66 -15.80
CA ASP A 237 -24.24 25.07 -17.13
C ASP A 237 -22.99 24.23 -17.44
N CYS A 238 -22.99 23.60 -18.62
CA CYS A 238 -21.87 22.77 -19.07
C CYS A 238 -20.55 23.56 -19.12
N GLU A 239 -20.59 24.83 -19.54
CA GLU A 239 -19.40 25.64 -19.70
C GLU A 239 -18.75 25.99 -18.36
N GLU A 240 -19.57 26.31 -17.35
CA GLU A 240 -19.10 26.56 -15.99
C GLU A 240 -18.45 25.31 -15.37
N ARG A 241 -19.07 24.14 -15.56
CA ARG A 241 -18.51 22.86 -15.07
C ARG A 241 -17.20 22.52 -15.74
N VAL A 242 -17.11 22.61 -17.07
CA VAL A 242 -15.88 22.38 -17.82
C VAL A 242 -14.79 23.34 -17.37
N THR A 243 -15.10 24.62 -17.23
CA THR A 243 -14.15 25.65 -16.79
C THR A 243 -13.60 25.31 -15.40
N THR A 244 -14.48 24.94 -14.47
CA THR A 244 -14.09 24.54 -13.11
C THR A 244 -13.20 23.30 -13.11
N ARG A 245 -13.53 22.28 -13.91
CA ARG A 245 -12.68 21.07 -14.07
C ARG A 245 -11.30 21.42 -14.60
N CYS A 246 -11.24 22.29 -15.61
CA CYS A 246 -9.97 22.68 -16.23
C CYS A 246 -9.09 23.45 -15.24
N LEU A 247 -9.66 24.43 -14.53
CA LEU A 247 -8.96 25.21 -13.51
C LEU A 247 -8.42 24.34 -12.38
N TYR A 248 -9.24 23.42 -11.86
CA TYR A 248 -8.84 22.55 -10.75
C TYR A 248 -7.73 21.56 -11.14
N ASN A 249 -7.71 21.10 -12.40
CA ASN A 249 -6.78 20.07 -12.88
C ASN A 249 -5.59 20.62 -13.69
N PHE A 250 -5.39 21.94 -13.68
CA PHE A 250 -4.33 22.62 -14.44
C PHE A 250 -4.34 22.19 -15.91
N ILE A 251 -5.50 22.34 -16.55
CA ILE A 251 -5.70 22.21 -17.99
C ILE A 251 -5.72 23.60 -18.58
N GLU A 252 -4.68 23.90 -19.37
CA GLU A 252 -4.43 25.23 -19.93
C GLU A 252 -4.53 25.23 -21.46
N GLN A 253 -4.33 24.06 -22.10
CA GLN A 253 -4.30 23.95 -23.56
C GLN A 253 -5.70 23.80 -24.14
N ALA A 254 -5.96 24.43 -25.29
CA ALA A 254 -7.27 24.42 -25.93
C ALA A 254 -7.68 23.00 -26.38
N GLU A 255 -6.73 22.19 -26.86
CA GLU A 255 -6.93 20.82 -27.29
C GLU A 255 -7.31 19.90 -26.11
N GLU A 256 -6.71 20.14 -24.94
CA GLU A 256 -7.09 19.42 -23.72
C GLU A 256 -8.50 19.79 -23.28
N ARG A 257 -8.85 21.09 -23.31
CA ARG A 257 -10.19 21.56 -22.98
C ARG A 257 -11.25 20.96 -23.91
N ALA A 258 -10.95 20.84 -25.21
CA ALA A 258 -11.84 20.19 -26.17
C ALA A 258 -12.15 18.73 -25.79
N ILE A 259 -11.13 17.96 -25.35
CA ILE A 259 -11.32 16.60 -24.85
C ILE A 259 -12.17 16.59 -23.57
N VAL A 260 -11.99 17.55 -22.66
CA VAL A 260 -12.84 17.65 -21.45
C VAL A 260 -14.30 17.91 -21.81
N ILE A 261 -14.59 18.80 -22.76
CA ILE A 261 -15.95 19.07 -23.24
C ILE A 261 -16.57 17.78 -23.81
N LEU A 262 -15.82 17.09 -24.67
CA LEU A 262 -16.25 15.84 -25.30
C LEU A 262 -16.55 14.74 -24.27
N LEU A 263 -15.70 14.61 -23.24
CA LEU A 263 -15.92 13.64 -22.15
C LEU A 263 -17.08 14.04 -21.21
N GLU A 264 -17.34 15.34 -21.03
CA GLU A 264 -18.48 15.81 -20.23
C GLU A 264 -19.80 15.34 -20.83
N PHE A 265 -20.03 15.63 -22.11
CA PHE A 265 -21.24 15.17 -22.80
C PHE A 265 -21.35 13.65 -22.79
N PHE A 266 -20.26 12.95 -23.09
CA PHE A 266 -20.24 11.49 -23.09
C PHE A 266 -20.66 10.89 -21.74
N LEU A 267 -20.10 11.39 -20.63
CA LEU A 267 -20.41 10.88 -19.30
C LEU A 267 -21.82 11.26 -18.84
N GLU A 268 -22.36 12.41 -19.23
CA GLU A 268 -23.74 12.78 -18.95
C GLU A 268 -24.75 11.84 -19.64
N ASP A 269 -24.45 11.41 -20.86
CA ASP A 269 -25.32 10.54 -21.66
C ASP A 269 -25.25 9.06 -21.25
N HIS A 270 -24.12 8.61 -20.71
CA HIS A 270 -23.89 7.18 -20.47
C HIS A 270 -23.76 6.77 -19.01
N ASN A 271 -23.38 7.69 -18.11
CA ASN A 271 -23.11 7.33 -16.72
C ASN A 271 -24.38 7.41 -15.86
N GLN A 272 -24.85 6.26 -15.41
CA GLN A 272 -26.09 6.13 -14.67
C GLN A 272 -26.04 6.83 -13.30
N LEU A 273 -24.87 6.83 -12.64
CA LEU A 273 -24.71 7.54 -11.37
C LEU A 273 -24.87 9.05 -11.59
N ILE A 274 -24.25 9.62 -12.62
CA ILE A 274 -24.40 11.04 -12.97
C ILE A 274 -25.87 11.36 -13.27
N GLN A 275 -26.54 10.53 -14.08
CA GLN A 275 -27.95 10.74 -14.42
C GLN A 275 -28.88 10.66 -13.22
N LEU A 276 -28.69 9.67 -12.35
CA LEU A 276 -29.46 9.50 -11.12
C LEU A 276 -29.26 10.70 -10.18
N ILE A 277 -28.01 11.10 -9.99
CA ILE A 277 -27.63 12.22 -9.16
C ILE A 277 -28.27 13.53 -9.69
N LYS A 278 -28.19 13.79 -11.00
CA LYS A 278 -28.82 14.95 -11.63
C LYS A 278 -30.34 14.94 -11.49
N ARG A 279 -30.99 13.78 -11.63
CA ARG A 279 -32.45 13.62 -11.45
C ARG A 279 -32.90 13.92 -10.02
N VAL A 280 -32.07 13.57 -9.04
CA VAL A 280 -32.38 13.76 -7.62
C VAL A 280 -32.04 15.19 -7.15
N SER A 281 -31.11 15.88 -7.81
CA SER A 281 -30.66 17.24 -7.48
C SER A 281 -31.79 18.24 -7.18
N PRO A 282 -32.84 18.39 -8.02
CA PRO A 282 -33.90 19.38 -7.78
C PRO A 282 -34.72 19.13 -6.52
N ARG A 283 -34.71 17.89 -5.99
CA ARG A 283 -35.44 17.51 -4.77
C ARG A 283 -34.74 17.98 -3.50
N LEU A 284 -33.47 18.38 -3.59
CA LEU A 284 -32.66 18.87 -2.48
C LEU A 284 -32.82 20.39 -2.31
N GLN A 285 -34.06 20.85 -2.15
CA GLN A 285 -34.33 22.29 -1.96
C GLN A 285 -33.87 22.78 -0.58
N ASN A 286 -33.85 21.89 0.42
CA ASN A 286 -33.49 22.20 1.80
C ASN A 286 -32.30 21.36 2.29
N ASP A 287 -31.56 21.88 3.28
CA ASP A 287 -30.42 21.19 3.90
C ASP A 287 -30.81 19.99 4.78
N ASN A 288 -32.12 19.82 5.04
CA ASN A 288 -32.66 18.70 5.82
C ASN A 288 -32.72 17.38 5.04
N TYR A 289 -32.31 17.36 3.78
CA TYR A 289 -32.32 16.17 2.94
C TYR A 289 -30.89 15.71 2.62
N GLN A 290 -30.68 14.40 2.64
CA GLN A 290 -29.44 13.74 2.27
C GLN A 290 -29.67 12.75 1.12
N ILE A 291 -28.73 12.70 0.19
CA ILE A 291 -28.62 11.63 -0.80
C ILE A 291 -27.93 10.43 -0.14
N VAL A 292 -28.51 9.26 -0.31
CA VAL A 292 -27.93 8.00 0.12
C VAL A 292 -27.76 7.07 -1.07
N ILE A 293 -26.52 6.68 -1.33
CA ILE A 293 -26.19 5.61 -2.27
C ILE A 293 -26.13 4.31 -1.45
N LYS A 294 -27.05 3.38 -1.73
CA LYS A 294 -27.23 2.17 -0.92
C LYS A 294 -26.20 1.09 -1.28
N ALA A 295 -25.50 0.54 -0.28
CA ALA A 295 -24.51 -0.52 -0.48
C ALA A 295 -25.11 -1.91 -0.75
N ASP A 296 -26.29 -2.20 -0.18
CA ASP A 296 -26.87 -3.56 -0.09
C ASP A 296 -28.18 -3.74 -0.87
N LYS A 297 -28.41 -2.96 -1.94
CA LYS A 297 -29.63 -3.10 -2.75
C LYS A 297 -29.70 -4.48 -3.43
N VAL A 298 -30.90 -5.09 -3.40
CA VAL A 298 -31.31 -6.18 -4.30
C VAL A 298 -31.88 -5.52 -5.57
N PRO A 299 -31.30 -5.74 -6.77
CA PRO A 299 -31.82 -5.17 -8.01
C PRO A 299 -33.28 -5.56 -8.25
N LEU A 300 -34.07 -4.64 -8.81
CA LEU A 300 -35.50 -4.86 -9.04
C LEU A 300 -35.69 -5.64 -10.36
N GLY A 301 -36.21 -6.87 -10.26
CA GLY A 301 -36.64 -7.69 -11.41
C GLY A 301 -36.04 -9.08 -11.55
N GLU A 302 -34.97 -9.46 -10.83
CA GLU A 302 -34.43 -10.83 -10.91
C GLU A 302 -33.85 -11.35 -9.58
N HIS A 303 -34.07 -12.65 -9.36
CA HIS A 303 -33.20 -13.52 -8.56
C HIS A 303 -31.73 -13.34 -8.96
N ALA A 304 -30.87 -13.05 -7.98
CA ALA A 304 -29.41 -13.24 -7.84
C ALA A 304 -28.44 -13.37 -9.05
N GLY A 305 -28.82 -13.25 -10.33
CA GLY A 305 -28.00 -13.75 -11.43
C GLY A 305 -28.33 -13.22 -12.83
N ARG A 306 -28.32 -11.90 -13.04
CA ARG A 306 -27.94 -11.29 -14.32
C ARG A 306 -27.73 -9.79 -14.15
N PHE A 307 -26.60 -9.29 -14.66
CA PHE A 307 -26.23 -7.88 -14.60
C PHE A 307 -26.93 -7.14 -15.74
N ASN A 308 -27.92 -6.32 -15.42
CA ASN A 308 -28.42 -5.26 -16.30
C ASN A 308 -28.42 -3.92 -15.54
N ALA A 309 -28.24 -2.85 -16.31
CA ALA A 309 -28.09 -1.47 -15.86
C ALA A 309 -29.23 -0.95 -14.94
N PRO A 310 -28.96 -0.02 -14.01
CA PRO A 310 -29.89 0.47 -13.01
C PRO A 310 -30.98 1.37 -13.57
N THR A 311 -32.23 1.03 -13.26
CA THR A 311 -33.41 1.85 -13.60
C THR A 311 -34.26 2.15 -12.37
N VAL A 312 -33.66 2.79 -11.35
CA VAL A 312 -34.31 3.46 -10.17
C VAL A 312 -34.29 2.65 -8.86
N ASP A 313 -34.00 3.35 -7.74
CA ASP A 313 -33.81 2.93 -6.31
C ASP A 313 -32.39 2.70 -5.76
N GLU A 314 -31.33 3.06 -6.48
CA GLU A 314 -29.95 3.02 -5.93
C GLU A 314 -29.60 4.26 -5.09
N VAL A 315 -30.13 5.39 -5.52
CA VAL A 315 -29.93 6.71 -4.92
C VAL A 315 -31.26 7.13 -4.30
N ALA A 316 -31.30 7.24 -2.97
CA ALA A 316 -32.49 7.66 -2.22
C ALA A 316 -32.29 9.06 -1.60
N VAL A 317 -33.37 9.83 -1.52
CA VAL A 317 -33.41 11.06 -0.70
C VAL A 317 -34.04 10.71 0.63
N ILE A 318 -33.33 10.99 1.72
CA ILE A 318 -33.75 10.67 3.09
C ILE A 318 -33.64 11.95 3.94
N MET A 319 -34.41 12.06 5.02
CA MET A 319 -34.25 13.19 5.94
C MET A 319 -32.98 13.04 6.81
N VAL A 320 -32.37 14.17 7.17
CA VAL A 320 -31.21 14.20 8.05
C VAL A 320 -31.63 13.73 9.45
N GLY A 321 -30.93 12.71 9.96
CA GLY A 321 -31.23 12.07 11.24
C GLY A 321 -31.78 10.64 11.12
N ASP A 322 -32.30 10.26 9.96
CA ASP A 322 -32.80 8.91 9.74
C ASP A 322 -31.65 7.87 9.79
N PRO A 323 -31.91 6.68 10.36
CA PRO A 323 -30.93 5.62 10.41
C PRO A 323 -30.64 5.13 8.99
N VAL A 324 -29.37 5.17 8.61
CA VAL A 324 -28.87 4.70 7.32
C VAL A 324 -27.72 3.74 7.58
N ASP A 325 -27.72 2.63 6.82
CA ASP A 325 -26.72 1.57 6.94
C ASP A 325 -25.28 2.12 6.90
N LYS A 326 -24.40 1.53 7.72
CA LYS A 326 -23.01 2.00 7.92
C LYS A 326 -22.16 1.92 6.66
N ARG A 327 -22.51 1.07 5.69
CA ARG A 327 -21.78 0.93 4.43
C ARG A 327 -22.28 1.87 3.34
N SER A 328 -23.50 2.39 3.46
CA SER A 328 -24.07 3.32 2.48
C SER A 328 -23.32 4.65 2.45
N ILE A 329 -23.23 5.27 1.28
CA ILE A 329 -22.60 6.58 1.12
C ILE A 329 -23.67 7.64 1.41
N LYS A 330 -23.43 8.46 2.43
CA LYS A 330 -24.31 9.57 2.81
C LYS A 330 -23.71 10.87 2.29
N ILE A 331 -24.53 11.63 1.58
CA ILE A 331 -24.11 12.90 0.99
C ILE A 331 -25.17 13.95 1.32
N THR A 332 -24.79 14.89 2.17
CA THR A 332 -25.64 16.01 2.60
C THR A 332 -25.52 17.17 1.60
N ARG A 333 -26.55 18.03 1.54
CA ARG A 333 -26.55 19.18 0.64
C ARG A 333 -25.40 20.15 0.93
N ARG A 334 -25.30 20.66 2.16
CA ARG A 334 -24.19 21.48 2.65
C ARG A 334 -23.73 20.96 3.99
N ASP A 335 -22.46 20.57 4.07
CA ASP A 335 -21.82 20.13 5.29
C ASP A 335 -20.30 20.31 5.16
N ASN A 336 -19.66 20.65 6.27
CA ASN A 336 -18.20 20.72 6.38
C ASN A 336 -17.56 19.34 6.59
N THR A 337 -18.35 18.29 6.79
CA THR A 337 -17.81 16.93 6.95
C THR A 337 -17.47 16.28 5.61
N VAL A 338 -16.33 15.61 5.60
CA VAL A 338 -15.91 14.75 4.50
C VAL A 338 -15.96 13.31 4.99
N SER A 339 -16.82 12.50 4.38
CA SER A 339 -16.98 11.11 4.76
C SER A 339 -16.05 10.20 3.95
N THR A 340 -15.54 9.15 4.58
CA THR A 340 -14.73 8.14 3.90
C THR A 340 -15.65 7.05 3.36
N ILE A 341 -15.54 6.74 2.08
CA ILE A 341 -16.31 5.67 1.46
C ILE A 341 -15.69 4.33 1.84
N SER A 342 -16.54 3.39 2.22
CA SER A 342 -16.14 2.01 2.43
C SER A 342 -15.58 1.42 1.13
N ASP A 343 -14.38 0.85 1.18
CA ASP A 343 -13.77 0.09 0.09
C ASP A 343 -14.60 -1.14 -0.31
N LEU A 344 -15.57 -1.56 0.52
CA LEU A 344 -16.51 -2.65 0.23
C LEU A 344 -17.80 -2.17 -0.45
N HIS A 345 -17.92 -0.86 -0.73
CA HIS A 345 -19.06 -0.31 -1.45
C HIS A 345 -18.98 -0.64 -2.94
N ARG A 346 -20.09 -1.09 -3.52
CA ARG A 346 -20.23 -1.46 -4.94
C ARG A 346 -19.80 -0.36 -5.93
N SER A 347 -20.12 0.91 -5.62
CA SER A 347 -19.77 2.07 -6.44
C SER A 347 -18.39 2.68 -6.12
N TYR A 348 -17.60 2.08 -5.20
CA TYR A 348 -16.31 2.64 -4.77
C TYR A 348 -15.37 2.91 -5.95
N ASP A 349 -15.25 1.93 -6.83
CA ASP A 349 -14.37 1.96 -8.00
C ASP A 349 -14.91 2.98 -9.04
N ALA A 350 -16.21 2.94 -9.33
CA ALA A 350 -16.86 3.79 -10.33
C ALA A 350 -16.84 5.28 -9.97
N LEU A 351 -16.97 5.62 -8.68
CA LEU A 351 -16.90 7.01 -8.21
C LEU A 351 -15.47 7.60 -8.34
N GLN A 352 -14.44 6.75 -8.23
CA GLN A 352 -13.04 7.17 -8.30
C GLN A 352 -12.46 7.12 -9.72
N TYR A 353 -12.91 6.17 -10.56
CA TYR A 353 -12.44 5.99 -11.93
C TYR A 353 -13.58 6.08 -12.97
N PRO A 354 -14.29 7.22 -13.11
CA PRO A 354 -15.42 7.34 -14.02
C PRO A 354 -15.08 7.10 -15.47
N LEU A 355 -13.82 7.32 -15.90
CA LEU A 355 -13.44 7.02 -17.27
C LEU A 355 -13.29 5.51 -17.52
N ILE A 356 -12.83 4.72 -16.54
CA ILE A 356 -12.76 3.25 -16.64
C ILE A 356 -14.17 2.65 -16.54
N PHE A 357 -14.97 3.15 -15.60
CA PHE A 357 -16.33 2.69 -15.35
C PHE A 357 -17.33 3.72 -15.87
N TRP A 358 -17.30 3.93 -17.19
CA TRP A 358 -18.03 4.99 -17.88
C TRP A 358 -19.56 4.91 -17.70
N GLN A 359 -20.12 3.71 -17.51
CA GLN A 359 -21.54 3.55 -17.20
C GLN A 359 -21.91 3.88 -15.75
N GLY A 360 -20.93 4.00 -14.84
CA GLY A 360 -21.19 4.07 -13.40
C GLY A 360 -21.60 2.73 -12.78
N GLN A 361 -21.23 1.62 -13.44
CA GLN A 361 -21.61 0.27 -13.04
C GLN A 361 -21.07 -0.16 -11.68
N ASP A 362 -21.77 -1.10 -11.05
CA ASP A 362 -21.35 -1.72 -9.79
C ASP A 362 -20.16 -2.67 -9.99
N GLU A 363 -19.14 -2.50 -9.15
CA GLU A 363 -17.95 -3.36 -9.11
C GLU A 363 -17.96 -4.24 -7.85
N TYR A 364 -16.78 -4.61 -7.33
CA TYR A 364 -16.69 -5.59 -6.24
C TYR A 364 -17.48 -5.17 -4.98
N HIS A 365 -18.33 -6.09 -4.51
CA HIS A 365 -18.99 -6.01 -3.21
C HIS A 365 -19.09 -7.39 -2.54
N LEU A 366 -19.28 -7.40 -1.21
CA LEU A 366 -19.24 -8.62 -0.38
C LEU A 366 -20.33 -9.67 -0.65
N ASN A 367 -21.32 -9.40 -1.51
CA ASN A 367 -22.48 -10.29 -1.69
C ASN A 367 -22.43 -11.07 -3.01
N ILE A 368 -21.32 -10.98 -3.75
CA ILE A 368 -21.08 -11.78 -4.94
C ILE A 368 -20.86 -13.23 -4.51
N LYS A 369 -21.74 -14.13 -4.97
CA LYS A 369 -21.69 -15.56 -4.64
C LYS A 369 -20.76 -16.33 -5.58
N GLN A 370 -20.11 -17.36 -5.06
CA GLN A 370 -19.35 -18.30 -5.88
C GLN A 370 -20.30 -19.18 -6.69
N TYR A 371 -19.90 -19.50 -7.91
CA TYR A 371 -20.56 -20.47 -8.76
C TYR A 371 -19.98 -21.87 -8.52
N ASP A 372 -20.79 -22.91 -8.64
CA ASP A 372 -20.31 -24.29 -8.68
C ASP A 372 -20.37 -24.84 -10.10
N PRO A 373 -19.22 -25.04 -10.77
CA PRO A 373 -19.21 -25.55 -12.13
C PRO A 373 -19.71 -27.01 -12.24
N ASN A 374 -19.76 -27.76 -11.13
CA ASN A 374 -20.20 -29.16 -11.15
C ASN A 374 -21.72 -29.29 -10.98
N THR A 375 -22.33 -28.48 -10.11
CA THR A 375 -23.79 -28.53 -9.86
C THR A 375 -24.58 -27.53 -10.70
N GLY A 376 -23.92 -26.49 -11.22
CA GLY A 376 -24.56 -25.42 -11.98
C GLY A 376 -25.19 -24.32 -11.13
N ASP A 377 -25.02 -24.37 -9.80
CA ASP A 377 -25.70 -23.48 -8.83
C ASP A 377 -24.75 -22.52 -8.10
N TYR A 378 -25.31 -21.46 -7.53
CA TYR A 378 -24.58 -20.54 -6.67
C TYR A 378 -24.44 -21.09 -5.25
N ARG A 379 -23.19 -21.10 -4.75
CA ARG A 379 -22.87 -21.48 -3.37
C ARG A 379 -23.12 -20.32 -2.40
N ASN A 380 -23.27 -20.66 -1.12
CA ASN A 380 -23.29 -19.67 -0.03
C ASN A 380 -21.94 -18.97 0.19
N ASN A 381 -20.85 -19.57 -0.31
CA ASN A 381 -19.52 -18.95 -0.26
C ASN A 381 -19.46 -17.71 -1.15
N LYS A 382 -18.77 -16.69 -0.68
CA LYS A 382 -18.61 -15.41 -1.37
C LYS A 382 -17.33 -15.38 -2.21
N VAL A 383 -17.36 -14.64 -3.31
CA VAL A 383 -16.17 -14.35 -4.11
C VAL A 383 -15.30 -13.34 -3.35
N SER A 384 -14.00 -13.60 -3.24
CA SER A 384 -13.06 -12.64 -2.64
C SER A 384 -12.71 -11.51 -3.61
N SER A 385 -12.30 -10.36 -3.09
CA SER A 385 -11.84 -9.22 -3.89
C SER A 385 -10.70 -9.61 -4.82
N MET A 386 -9.75 -10.42 -4.34
CA MET A 386 -8.64 -10.93 -5.13
C MET A 386 -9.13 -11.73 -6.34
N ASN A 387 -10.07 -12.66 -6.14
CA ASN A 387 -10.60 -13.48 -7.22
C ASN A 387 -11.45 -12.65 -8.20
N TYR A 388 -12.18 -11.65 -7.70
CA TYR A 388 -12.96 -10.73 -8.53
C TYR A 388 -12.05 -9.91 -9.45
N TYR A 389 -11.06 -9.21 -8.90
CA TYR A 389 -10.16 -8.36 -9.67
C TYR A 389 -9.27 -9.18 -10.59
N ALA A 390 -8.78 -10.34 -10.14
CA ALA A 390 -8.08 -11.28 -11.01
C ALA A 390 -8.95 -11.66 -12.22
N HIS A 391 -10.22 -12.01 -12.02
CA HIS A 391 -11.12 -12.31 -13.13
C HIS A 391 -11.29 -11.11 -14.08
N ARG A 392 -11.44 -9.89 -13.57
CA ARG A 392 -11.65 -8.68 -14.38
C ARG A 392 -10.45 -8.32 -15.26
N ILE A 393 -9.22 -8.54 -14.80
CA ILE A 393 -8.00 -8.10 -15.51
C ILE A 393 -7.43 -9.12 -16.49
N MET A 394 -7.86 -10.39 -16.41
CA MET A 394 -7.37 -11.42 -17.34
C MET A 394 -7.81 -11.14 -18.77
N VAL A 395 -6.89 -11.38 -19.71
CA VAL A 395 -7.16 -11.34 -21.16
C VAL A 395 -7.89 -12.64 -21.54
N ARG A 396 -8.93 -12.53 -22.36
CA ARG A 396 -9.75 -13.67 -22.82
C ARG A 396 -9.76 -13.75 -24.33
N GLN A 397 -9.91 -14.96 -24.87
CA GLN A 397 -10.14 -15.12 -26.30
C GLN A 397 -11.47 -14.45 -26.69
N HIS A 398 -11.45 -13.72 -27.81
CA HIS A 398 -12.63 -13.07 -28.40
C HIS A 398 -13.31 -12.00 -27.52
N GLN A 399 -12.63 -11.49 -26.50
CA GLN A 399 -13.13 -10.37 -25.68
C GLN A 399 -12.05 -9.31 -25.54
N ASP A 400 -12.40 -8.05 -25.82
CA ASP A 400 -11.51 -6.93 -25.59
C ASP A 400 -11.57 -6.49 -24.13
N ASN A 401 -10.43 -6.54 -23.44
CA ASN A 401 -10.32 -6.04 -22.07
C ASN A 401 -9.93 -4.56 -22.11
N TYR A 402 -10.95 -3.70 -22.25
CA TYR A 402 -10.72 -2.26 -22.39
C TYR A 402 -10.02 -1.64 -21.17
N ILE A 403 -10.15 -2.22 -19.96
CA ILE A 403 -9.52 -1.70 -18.73
C ILE A 403 -8.00 -1.63 -18.89
N LEU A 404 -7.41 -2.60 -19.60
CA LEU A 404 -5.96 -2.65 -19.85
C LEU A 404 -5.47 -1.53 -20.78
N ARG A 405 -6.36 -0.87 -21.53
CA ARG A 405 -6.02 0.22 -22.46
C ARG A 405 -5.77 1.56 -21.75
N TYR A 406 -6.08 1.68 -20.46
CA TYR A 406 -6.01 2.94 -19.69
C TYR A 406 -4.61 3.30 -19.18
N ARG A 407 -3.57 2.53 -19.53
CA ARG A 407 -2.13 2.86 -19.30
C ARG A 407 -1.82 3.32 -17.87
N GLN A 408 -1.43 4.58 -17.70
CA GLN A 408 -1.04 5.13 -16.40
C GLN A 408 -2.19 5.14 -15.41
N LEU A 409 -3.44 5.35 -15.88
CA LEU A 409 -4.61 5.28 -15.01
C LEU A 409 -4.88 3.83 -14.57
N TYR A 410 -4.66 2.85 -15.46
CA TYR A 410 -4.72 1.43 -15.09
C TYR A 410 -3.72 1.08 -13.98
N HIS A 411 -2.49 1.61 -14.02
CA HIS A 411 -1.52 1.39 -12.93
C HIS A 411 -2.00 1.94 -11.59
N GLN A 412 -2.61 3.12 -11.60
CA GLN A 412 -3.19 3.71 -10.38
C GLN A 412 -4.34 2.85 -9.85
N TYR A 413 -5.24 2.45 -10.76
CA TYR A 413 -6.36 1.57 -10.45
C TYR A 413 -5.90 0.24 -9.81
N ILE A 414 -4.92 -0.46 -10.40
CA ILE A 414 -4.46 -1.75 -9.86
C ILE A 414 -3.81 -1.62 -8.48
N VAL A 415 -3.02 -0.56 -8.25
CA VAL A 415 -2.41 -0.33 -6.95
C VAL A 415 -3.46 -0.07 -5.87
N ASP A 416 -4.50 0.67 -6.21
CA ASP A 416 -5.66 0.91 -5.35
C ASP A 416 -6.46 -0.39 -5.08
N MET A 417 -6.78 -1.16 -6.12
CA MET A 417 -7.47 -2.45 -5.96
C MET A 417 -6.64 -3.45 -5.14
N TYR A 418 -5.32 -3.43 -5.26
CA TYR A 418 -4.45 -4.25 -4.42
C TYR A 418 -4.52 -3.82 -2.94
N ALA A 419 -4.56 -2.52 -2.65
CA ALA A 419 -4.75 -2.02 -1.29
C ALA A 419 -6.12 -2.46 -0.71
N LYS A 420 -7.16 -2.54 -1.55
CA LYS A 420 -8.48 -3.08 -1.19
C LYS A 420 -8.43 -4.59 -0.88
N VAL A 421 -7.70 -5.36 -1.68
CA VAL A 421 -7.46 -6.80 -1.43
C VAL A 421 -6.76 -7.03 -0.09
N GLU A 422 -5.69 -6.27 0.20
CA GLU A 422 -4.98 -6.37 1.47
C GLU A 422 -5.88 -5.94 2.64
N SER A 423 -6.68 -4.89 2.47
CA SER A 423 -7.64 -4.44 3.49
C SER A 423 -8.69 -5.51 3.81
N GLU A 424 -9.21 -6.21 2.81
CA GLU A 424 -10.11 -7.36 3.01
C GLU A 424 -9.42 -8.50 3.76
N ARG A 425 -8.20 -8.86 3.36
CA ARG A 425 -7.41 -9.90 4.03
C ARG A 425 -7.17 -9.58 5.50
N LEU A 426 -6.83 -8.33 5.82
CA LEU A 426 -6.64 -7.86 7.20
C LEU A 426 -7.93 -7.90 8.01
N ARG A 427 -9.08 -7.54 7.42
CA ARG A 427 -10.38 -7.68 8.08
C ARG A 427 -10.70 -9.13 8.37
N PHE A 428 -10.47 -10.02 7.40
CA PHE A 428 -10.70 -11.45 7.59
C PHE A 428 -9.88 -11.97 8.77
N LEU A 429 -8.58 -11.68 8.82
CA LEU A 429 -7.73 -12.05 9.94
C LEU A 429 -8.25 -11.47 11.27
N ARG A 430 -8.65 -10.21 11.30
CA ARG A 430 -9.15 -9.53 12.51
C ARG A 430 -10.45 -10.14 13.05
N PHE A 431 -11.42 -10.44 12.18
CA PHE A 431 -12.75 -10.91 12.60
C PHE A 431 -12.84 -12.43 12.78
N ASN A 432 -11.93 -13.20 12.19
CA ASN A 432 -11.91 -14.66 12.32
C ASN A 432 -10.88 -15.17 13.33
N GLN A 433 -10.36 -14.29 14.21
CA GLN A 433 -9.36 -14.65 15.22
C GLN A 433 -9.76 -15.86 16.06
N ALA A 434 -11.03 -15.98 16.47
CA ALA A 434 -11.49 -17.12 17.27
C ALA A 434 -11.39 -18.45 16.51
N LYS A 435 -11.77 -18.46 15.22
CA LYS A 435 -11.71 -19.64 14.36
C LYS A 435 -10.26 -20.04 14.04
N LEU A 436 -9.43 -19.05 13.71
CA LEU A 436 -8.01 -19.23 13.45
C LEU A 436 -7.28 -19.80 14.68
N ARG A 437 -7.62 -19.29 15.87
CA ARG A 437 -7.09 -19.81 17.14
C ARG A 437 -7.62 -21.21 17.46
N SER A 438 -8.92 -21.49 17.24
CA SER A 438 -9.50 -22.80 17.57
C SER A 438 -8.99 -23.93 16.68
N GLU A 439 -8.78 -23.68 15.38
CA GLU A 439 -8.15 -24.66 14.48
C GLU A 439 -6.74 -24.99 14.98
N GLU A 440 -5.95 -24.00 15.42
CA GLU A 440 -4.63 -24.24 16.00
C GLU A 440 -4.68 -25.02 17.35
N TYR A 441 -5.70 -24.79 18.20
CA TYR A 441 -5.85 -25.49 19.48
C TYR A 441 -6.30 -26.95 19.35
N ILE A 442 -7.14 -27.28 18.36
CA ILE A 442 -7.65 -28.65 18.14
C ILE A 442 -6.50 -29.59 17.77
N HIS A 443 -5.65 -29.17 16.83
CA HIS A 443 -4.51 -29.96 16.38
C HIS A 443 -3.47 -30.22 17.51
N LEU A 444 -3.34 -29.28 18.47
CA LEU A 444 -2.48 -29.46 19.64
C LEU A 444 -3.11 -30.36 20.70
N ARG A 445 -4.41 -30.22 21.00
CA ARG A 445 -5.07 -31.04 22.02
C ARG A 445 -4.92 -32.52 21.67
N ASP A 446 -5.09 -32.85 20.39
CA ASP A 446 -5.04 -34.21 19.91
C ASP A 446 -3.57 -34.73 19.88
N ALA A 447 -2.59 -33.88 19.54
CA ALA A 447 -1.16 -34.20 19.62
C ALA A 447 -0.60 -34.34 21.06
N VAL A 448 -1.08 -33.55 22.01
CA VAL A 448 -0.68 -33.62 23.44
C VAL A 448 -1.38 -34.76 24.17
N ALA A 449 -2.61 -35.11 23.77
CA ALA A 449 -3.35 -36.25 24.29
C ALA A 449 -2.91 -37.61 23.70
N GLY A 450 -1.93 -37.63 22.78
CA GLY A 450 -1.42 -38.87 22.18
C GLY A 450 -2.32 -39.50 21.13
N ASN A 451 -3.42 -38.84 20.73
CA ASN A 451 -4.30 -39.31 19.67
C ASN A 451 -3.86 -38.66 18.35
N ILE A 452 -2.88 -39.28 17.71
CA ILE A 452 -2.37 -38.82 16.41
C ILE A 452 -3.40 -39.20 15.33
N ASP A 453 -4.18 -38.23 14.87
CA ASP A 453 -4.94 -38.35 13.62
C ASP A 453 -3.98 -38.36 12.43
N GLY A 454 -4.17 -39.32 11.51
CA GLY A 454 -3.25 -39.70 10.43
C GLY A 454 -3.02 -38.70 9.29
N ASN A 455 -3.22 -37.40 9.50
CA ASN A 455 -3.02 -36.35 8.48
C ASN A 455 -1.94 -35.31 8.84
N LEU A 456 -1.21 -35.49 9.93
CA LEU A 456 -0.06 -34.65 10.32
C LEU A 456 1.23 -35.44 10.17
N ASN A 457 2.27 -34.81 9.61
CA ASN A 457 3.59 -35.41 9.48
C ASN A 457 4.19 -35.62 10.88
N PRO A 458 4.39 -36.86 11.37
CA PRO A 458 4.76 -37.14 12.76
C PRO A 458 6.10 -36.52 13.19
N ASN A 459 6.99 -36.24 12.23
CA ASN A 459 8.32 -35.69 12.49
C ASN A 459 8.29 -34.21 12.92
N ASP A 460 7.38 -33.40 12.37
CA ASP A 460 7.32 -31.96 12.66
C ASP A 460 6.86 -31.68 14.11
N ILE A 461 6.01 -32.55 14.66
CA ILE A 461 5.49 -32.45 16.03
C ILE A 461 6.55 -32.86 17.06
N ALA A 462 7.35 -33.90 16.75
CA ALA A 462 8.44 -34.34 17.61
C ALA A 462 9.52 -33.25 17.74
N GLU A 463 9.87 -32.58 16.64
CA GLU A 463 10.82 -31.47 16.65
C GLU A 463 10.31 -30.25 17.45
N GLN A 464 9.05 -29.86 17.27
CA GLN A 464 8.43 -28.79 18.04
C GLN A 464 8.44 -29.07 19.55
N LYS A 465 8.20 -30.32 19.96
CA LYS A 465 8.26 -30.74 21.37
C LYS A 465 9.66 -30.63 21.95
N ILE A 466 10.69 -31.06 21.21
CA ILE A 466 12.09 -30.92 21.63
C ILE A 466 12.45 -29.44 21.85
N ILE A 467 12.01 -28.56 20.93
CA ILE A 467 12.26 -27.12 21.03
C ILE A 467 11.53 -26.53 22.24
N TYR A 468 10.26 -26.91 22.43
CA TYR A 468 9.46 -26.49 23.58
C TYR A 468 10.13 -26.86 24.90
N ASP A 469 10.49 -28.14 25.07
CA ASP A 469 11.09 -28.66 26.29
C ASP A 469 12.42 -27.96 26.59
N ARG A 470 13.25 -27.75 25.55
CA ARG A 470 14.53 -27.04 25.69
C ARG A 470 14.37 -25.59 26.14
N ILE A 471 13.41 -24.86 25.58
CA ILE A 471 13.14 -23.46 25.96
C ILE A 471 12.56 -23.40 27.38
N MET A 472 11.61 -24.27 27.70
CA MET A 472 10.99 -24.31 29.03
C MET A 472 12.00 -24.70 30.12
N LEU A 473 12.92 -25.63 29.84
CA LEU A 473 14.02 -25.96 30.75
C LEU A 473 14.95 -24.78 30.99
N ALA A 474 15.35 -24.05 29.93
CA ALA A 474 16.20 -22.86 30.08
C ALA A 474 15.51 -21.74 30.89
N VAL A 475 14.20 -21.55 30.70
CA VAL A 475 13.39 -20.59 31.46
C VAL A 475 13.22 -21.03 32.93
N ALA A 476 13.09 -22.34 33.18
CA ALA A 476 12.97 -22.88 34.53
C ALA A 476 14.29 -22.84 35.30
N ALA A 477 15.42 -23.09 34.61
CA ALA A 477 16.76 -23.07 35.18
C ALA A 477 17.37 -21.66 35.29
N GLU A 478 16.65 -20.63 34.83
CA GLU A 478 17.09 -19.23 34.86
C GLU A 478 18.44 -18.97 34.15
N GLN A 479 18.84 -19.86 33.24
CA GLN A 479 20.18 -19.86 32.62
C GLN A 479 20.43 -18.71 31.63
N GLY A 480 19.37 -17.99 31.22
CA GLY A 480 19.46 -16.97 30.16
C GLY A 480 19.85 -17.58 28.80
N GLY A 481 19.88 -16.76 27.74
CA GLY A 481 20.38 -17.20 26.42
C GLY A 481 19.59 -16.69 25.21
N PHE A 482 19.99 -17.17 24.02
CA PHE A 482 19.34 -16.83 22.76
C PHE A 482 18.95 -18.11 22.03
N PHE A 483 17.73 -18.17 21.53
CA PHE A 483 17.24 -19.29 20.73
C PHE A 483 16.83 -18.76 19.34
N PHE A 484 17.34 -19.34 18.27
CA PHE A 484 16.90 -18.93 16.92
C PHE A 484 16.05 -20.06 16.36
N LEU A 485 14.76 -19.82 16.22
CA LEU A 485 13.84 -20.77 15.61
C LEU A 485 13.76 -20.45 14.13
N ASP A 486 14.47 -21.17 13.27
CA ASP A 486 14.34 -21.05 11.83
C ASP A 486 13.47 -22.18 11.27
N ALA A 487 12.44 -21.81 10.50
CA ALA A 487 11.47 -22.75 9.97
C ALA A 487 10.64 -22.09 8.84
N PRO A 488 10.34 -22.81 7.75
CA PRO A 488 9.48 -22.34 6.67
C PRO A 488 8.06 -21.95 7.10
N GLY A 489 7.38 -21.13 6.31
CA GLY A 489 5.96 -20.84 6.53
C GLY A 489 5.11 -22.10 6.50
N GLY A 490 4.20 -22.24 7.48
CA GLY A 490 3.32 -23.42 7.62
C GLY A 490 3.80 -24.48 8.62
N THR A 491 4.98 -24.30 9.24
CA THR A 491 5.58 -25.25 10.20
C THR A 491 5.16 -25.05 11.66
N GLY A 492 4.13 -24.25 11.95
CA GLY A 492 3.63 -24.05 13.32
C GLY A 492 4.53 -23.20 14.24
N LYS A 493 5.40 -22.33 13.70
CA LYS A 493 6.25 -21.42 14.50
C LYS A 493 5.47 -20.50 15.44
N THR A 494 4.51 -19.75 14.91
CA THR A 494 3.68 -18.81 15.68
C THR A 494 2.91 -19.55 16.77
N PHE A 495 2.53 -20.78 16.47
CA PHE A 495 1.88 -21.70 17.39
C PHE A 495 2.81 -22.09 18.57
N LEU A 496 4.04 -22.56 18.30
CA LEU A 496 5.02 -22.89 19.35
C LEU A 496 5.36 -21.67 20.22
N ILE A 497 5.52 -20.50 19.60
CA ILE A 497 5.76 -19.23 20.29
C ILE A 497 4.59 -18.87 21.23
N SER A 498 3.36 -19.06 20.76
CA SER A 498 2.15 -18.77 21.55
C SER A 498 2.00 -19.71 22.74
N LEU A 499 2.33 -20.99 22.56
CA LEU A 499 2.32 -21.99 23.63
C LEU A 499 3.33 -21.67 24.74
N ILE A 500 4.55 -21.28 24.38
CA ILE A 500 5.59 -20.88 25.33
C ILE A 500 5.15 -19.64 26.13
N LEU A 501 4.61 -18.63 25.44
CA LEU A 501 4.09 -17.42 26.09
C LEU A 501 2.96 -17.75 27.07
N ALA A 502 2.01 -18.58 26.66
CA ALA A 502 0.88 -18.99 27.49
C ALA A 502 1.33 -19.78 28.73
N LYS A 503 2.27 -20.72 28.58
CA LYS A 503 2.78 -21.53 29.69
C LYS A 503 3.53 -20.68 30.73
N ILE A 504 4.35 -19.73 30.28
CA ILE A 504 5.09 -18.85 31.20
C ILE A 504 4.12 -17.92 31.93
N ARG A 505 3.11 -17.38 31.24
CA ARG A 505 2.06 -16.56 31.85
C ARG A 505 1.21 -17.35 32.85
N SER A 506 0.90 -18.62 32.57
CA SER A 506 0.15 -19.46 33.52
C SER A 506 0.91 -19.71 34.81
N GLN A 507 2.25 -19.59 34.79
CA GLN A 507 3.11 -19.65 35.97
C GLN A 507 3.25 -18.29 36.68
N GLN A 508 2.40 -17.31 36.35
CA GLN A 508 2.45 -15.93 36.89
C GLN A 508 3.77 -15.19 36.60
N LYS A 509 4.53 -15.64 35.58
CA LYS A 509 5.75 -14.99 35.10
C LYS A 509 5.45 -14.04 33.95
N ILE A 510 6.27 -13.00 33.78
CA ILE A 510 6.09 -12.00 32.72
C ILE A 510 6.69 -12.54 31.41
N ALA A 511 5.84 -12.75 30.40
CA ALA A 511 6.25 -13.14 29.05
C ALA A 511 5.86 -12.05 28.03
N LEU A 512 6.87 -11.40 27.43
CA LEU A 512 6.67 -10.31 26.49
C LEU A 512 6.58 -10.83 25.06
N ALA A 513 5.44 -10.56 24.42
CA ALA A 513 5.20 -10.85 23.02
C ALA A 513 5.51 -9.60 22.19
N VAL A 514 6.55 -9.67 21.37
CA VAL A 514 7.03 -8.57 20.55
C VAL A 514 7.04 -9.00 19.08
N ALA A 515 6.70 -8.10 18.16
CA ALA A 515 6.82 -8.37 16.73
C ALA A 515 7.33 -7.14 15.98
N SER A 516 7.88 -7.31 14.77
CA SER A 516 8.35 -6.15 14.00
C SER A 516 7.21 -5.32 13.40
N SER A 517 6.10 -5.98 13.05
CA SER A 517 4.90 -5.35 12.49
C SER A 517 3.71 -5.40 13.45
N GLY A 518 2.79 -4.45 13.30
CA GLY A 518 1.54 -4.45 14.07
C GLY A 518 0.68 -5.69 13.81
N ILE A 519 0.76 -6.26 12.61
CA ILE A 519 0.00 -7.45 12.21
C ILE A 519 0.52 -8.68 12.95
N ALA A 520 1.83 -8.93 12.93
CA ALA A 520 2.43 -10.03 13.67
C ALA A 520 2.21 -9.89 15.18
N ALA A 521 2.20 -8.66 15.70
CA ALA A 521 1.87 -8.42 17.11
C ALA A 521 0.43 -8.84 17.47
N THR A 522 -0.54 -8.72 16.56
CA THR A 522 -1.93 -9.13 16.83
C THR A 522 -2.15 -10.64 16.86
N LEU A 523 -1.22 -11.41 16.27
CA LEU A 523 -1.27 -12.88 16.28
C LEU A 523 -0.87 -13.46 17.64
N LEU A 524 -0.10 -12.70 18.43
CA LEU A 524 0.33 -13.10 19.77
C LEU A 524 -0.57 -12.45 20.83
N ASP A 525 -1.00 -13.23 21.81
CA ASP A 525 -1.77 -12.69 22.93
C ASP A 525 -0.96 -11.63 23.69
N GLY A 526 -1.57 -10.46 23.93
CA GLY A 526 -0.90 -9.29 24.51
C GLY A 526 0.26 -8.73 23.67
N GLY A 527 0.39 -9.09 22.40
CA GLY A 527 1.50 -8.71 21.54
C GLY A 527 1.55 -7.22 21.21
N ARG A 528 2.78 -6.70 21.09
CA ARG A 528 3.07 -5.30 20.72
C ARG A 528 4.21 -5.22 19.73
N THR A 529 4.28 -4.12 18.96
CA THR A 529 5.41 -3.93 18.05
C THR A 529 6.70 -3.64 18.82
N ALA A 530 7.85 -4.05 18.29
CA ALA A 530 9.17 -3.73 18.85
C ALA A 530 9.34 -2.21 19.05
N HIS A 531 8.85 -1.42 18.09
CA HIS A 531 8.81 0.03 18.17
C HIS A 531 8.02 0.55 19.38
N SER A 532 6.86 -0.06 19.67
CA SER A 532 6.03 0.33 20.82
C SER A 532 6.61 -0.15 22.15
N THR A 533 7.04 -1.42 22.20
CA THR A 533 7.57 -2.08 23.41
C THR A 533 8.87 -1.43 23.86
N PHE A 534 9.78 -1.15 22.93
CA PHE A 534 11.11 -0.61 23.24
C PHE A 534 11.23 0.89 22.96
N LYS A 535 10.14 1.58 22.58
CA LYS A 535 10.18 3.03 22.24
C LYS A 535 11.27 3.37 21.22
N LEU A 536 11.41 2.52 20.20
CA LEU A 536 12.41 2.70 19.15
C LEU A 536 11.99 3.85 18.21
N PRO A 537 12.93 4.72 17.83
CA PRO A 537 12.69 5.77 16.86
C PRO A 537 12.47 5.18 15.46
N LEU A 538 11.44 5.66 14.74
CA LEU A 538 11.05 5.14 13.43
C LEU A 538 11.95 5.62 12.27
N ASP A 539 12.82 6.61 12.52
CA ASP A 539 13.61 7.29 11.49
C ASP A 539 15.12 7.02 11.67
N VAL A 540 15.45 5.73 11.68
CA VAL A 540 16.82 5.23 11.98
C VAL A 540 17.81 5.59 10.86
N HIS A 541 17.35 5.68 9.61
CA HIS A 541 18.19 6.05 8.46
C HIS A 541 18.71 7.50 8.52
N ASN A 542 17.96 8.41 9.14
CA ASN A 542 18.33 9.83 9.24
C ASN A 542 18.97 10.20 10.59
N LYS A 543 19.03 9.26 11.55
CA LYS A 543 19.59 9.45 12.89
C LYS A 543 20.35 8.18 13.34
N PRO A 544 21.64 8.05 12.97
CA PRO A 544 22.44 6.88 13.35
C PRO A 544 22.66 6.76 14.87
N ASP A 545 22.54 7.84 15.64
CA ASP A 545 22.69 7.86 17.10
C ASP A 545 21.35 7.71 17.85
N ALA A 546 20.31 7.17 17.20
CA ALA A 546 18.98 7.12 17.77
C ALA A 546 18.89 6.02 18.86
N ILE A 547 18.90 6.43 20.13
CA ILE A 547 18.86 5.54 21.29
C ILE A 547 17.40 5.30 21.73
N CYS A 548 17.14 4.11 22.28
CA CYS A 548 15.91 3.73 22.97
C CYS A 548 15.53 4.75 24.07
N ASN A 549 14.32 5.33 24.00
CA ASN A 549 13.86 6.34 24.96
C ASN A 549 13.16 5.71 26.18
N ILE A 550 13.84 4.81 26.90
CA ILE A 550 13.34 4.19 28.14
C ILE A 550 14.17 4.70 29.32
N LYS A 551 13.54 5.42 30.25
CA LYS A 551 14.19 5.89 31.49
C LYS A 551 14.42 4.71 32.45
N LYS A 552 15.58 4.64 33.12
CA LYS A 552 15.98 3.57 34.07
C LYS A 552 14.94 3.28 35.16
N ASN A 553 14.24 4.31 35.63
CA ASN A 553 13.23 4.25 36.69
C ASN A 553 11.79 4.19 36.17
N SER A 554 11.58 3.96 34.86
CA SER A 554 10.25 3.85 34.29
C SER A 554 9.60 2.49 34.57
N GLY A 555 8.27 2.45 34.60
CA GLY A 555 7.52 1.19 34.72
C GLY A 555 7.85 0.19 33.61
N ILE A 556 8.14 0.68 32.40
CA ILE A 556 8.57 -0.16 31.26
C ILE A 556 9.93 -0.82 31.57
N ALA A 557 10.89 -0.08 32.13
CA ALA A 557 12.18 -0.65 32.54
C ALA A 557 12.02 -1.71 33.65
N ALA A 558 11.07 -1.54 34.56
CA ALA A 558 10.76 -2.54 35.57
C ALA A 558 10.16 -3.83 34.97
N VAL A 559 9.29 -3.71 33.95
CA VAL A 559 8.73 -4.85 33.22
C VAL A 559 9.81 -5.59 32.43
N LEU A 560 10.73 -4.88 31.77
CA LEU A 560 11.85 -5.49 31.03
C LEU A 560 12.85 -6.22 31.94
N ARG A 561 13.08 -5.73 33.17
CA ARG A 561 13.94 -6.41 34.15
C ARG A 561 13.28 -7.66 34.75
N LYS A 562 11.96 -7.68 34.85
CA LYS A 562 11.19 -8.80 35.45
C LYS A 562 10.69 -9.80 34.40
N SER A 563 10.92 -9.57 33.11
CA SER A 563 10.45 -10.48 32.05
C SER A 563 11.29 -11.75 32.02
N SER A 564 10.63 -12.91 32.11
CA SER A 564 11.27 -14.22 32.02
C SER A 564 11.53 -14.66 30.59
N ILE A 565 10.81 -14.09 29.61
CA ILE A 565 11.06 -14.30 28.18
C ILE A 565 10.62 -13.09 27.35
N MET A 566 11.34 -12.82 26.26
CA MET A 566 10.94 -11.94 25.17
C MET A 566 10.95 -12.70 23.86
N ASN A 567 9.78 -12.87 23.24
CA ASN A 567 9.66 -13.44 21.90
C ASN A 567 9.53 -12.32 20.89
N LYS A 568 10.34 -12.38 19.81
CA LYS A 568 10.27 -11.46 18.67
C LYS A 568 9.86 -12.23 17.41
N ASP A 569 8.69 -11.89 16.84
CA ASP A 569 8.19 -12.50 15.59
C ASP A 569 8.37 -11.54 14.39
N GLU A 570 9.02 -12.02 13.32
CA GLU A 570 9.10 -11.39 11.99
C GLU A 570 8.79 -12.45 10.92
N ASN A 571 8.02 -12.09 9.89
CA ASN A 571 7.64 -13.01 8.80
C ASN A 571 8.83 -13.51 7.94
N VAL A 572 10.06 -13.10 8.21
CA VAL A 572 11.30 -13.64 7.65
C VAL A 572 12.40 -13.43 8.71
N ASP A 573 13.06 -14.50 9.16
CA ASP A 573 14.19 -14.59 10.09
C ASP A 573 13.91 -14.27 11.59
N VAL A 574 14.04 -15.28 12.47
CA VAL A 574 13.74 -15.19 13.92
C VAL A 574 15.00 -15.31 14.76
N GLY A 575 15.16 -14.38 15.72
CA GLY A 575 15.93 -14.58 16.95
C GLY A 575 15.07 -14.37 18.19
N ILE A 576 15.09 -15.33 19.12
CA ILE A 576 14.53 -15.25 20.48
C ILE A 576 15.64 -14.71 21.40
N GLN A 577 15.33 -13.66 22.15
CA GLN A 577 16.27 -12.99 23.05
C GLN A 577 15.78 -13.14 24.48
N ILE A 578 16.45 -13.99 25.29
CA ILE A 578 16.24 -14.07 26.73
C ILE A 578 17.27 -13.14 27.37
N HIS A 579 16.82 -12.00 27.91
CA HIS A 579 17.67 -11.07 28.64
C HIS A 579 17.51 -11.27 30.15
N TRP A 580 18.65 -11.50 30.82
CA TRP A 580 18.88 -11.00 32.16
C TRP A 580 19.57 -9.64 32.01
N ILE A 581 18.89 -8.56 32.39
CA ILE A 581 19.54 -7.26 32.59
C ILE A 581 19.91 -7.20 34.07
N GLU A 582 21.09 -7.68 34.44
CA GLU A 582 21.78 -7.05 35.56
C GLU A 582 22.18 -5.65 35.10
N ILE A 583 21.66 -4.62 35.77
CA ILE A 583 22.11 -3.23 35.58
C ILE A 583 23.28 -2.97 36.50
#